data_AF-A0A1A9KN78-F1
#
_entry.id   AF-A0A1A9KN78-F1
#
_cell.length_a   1.000
_cell.length_b   1.000
_cell.length_c   1.000
_cell.angle_alpha   90.00
_cell.angle_beta   90.00
_cell.angle_gamma   90.00
#
_symmetry.space_group_name_H-M   'P 1'
#
loop_
_entity.id
_entity.type
_entity.pdbx_description
1 polymer ?
#
loop_
_entity_poly.entity_id
_entity_poly.type
_entity_poly.pdbx_seq_one_letter_code
_entity_poly.pdbx_strand_id
1 'polypeptide(L)'
;MSPKLLDLLYLIQVWLRINRLPYKILVNSGYRTPQHNSKLEGAAKQSLHIKAMAADIRIPGLSVDNLGKLAQAIGVGGVGFYPTKGFIHVDVGKVRTWRVAESTVLEPEHWIVELLDPSTDAQWLANLAPDWPELEMLA
;
A
#
# COMPACT_ATOMS: atom_id res chain seq x y z
N MET A 1 -2.98 14.06 -21.77
CA MET A 1 -3.35 14.02 -20.34
C MET A 1 -4.51 14.98 -20.13
N SER A 2 -5.47 14.66 -19.26
CA SER A 2 -6.60 15.55 -18.98
C SER A 2 -6.12 16.89 -18.41
N PRO A 3 -6.58 18.04 -18.92
CA PRO A 3 -6.24 19.35 -18.34
C PRO A 3 -6.61 19.45 -16.85
N LYS A 4 -7.77 18.89 -16.46
CA LYS A 4 -8.21 18.86 -15.06
C LYS A 4 -7.22 18.14 -14.13
N LEU A 5 -6.53 17.12 -14.64
CA LEU A 5 -5.53 16.41 -13.86
C LEU A 5 -4.29 17.28 -13.66
N LEU A 6 -3.88 18.03 -14.69
CA LEU A 6 -2.80 19.00 -14.57
C LEU A 6 -3.16 20.10 -13.56
N ASP A 7 -4.40 20.59 -13.58
CA ASP A 7 -4.89 21.58 -12.61
C ASP A 7 -4.84 21.02 -11.18
N LEU A 8 -5.26 19.78 -10.96
CA LEU A 8 -5.17 19.12 -9.65
C LEU A 8 -3.72 19.02 -9.16
N LEU A 9 -2.80 18.57 -10.01
CA LEU A 9 -1.38 18.48 -9.67
C LEU A 9 -0.79 19.87 -9.37
N TYR A 10 -1.19 20.88 -10.14
CA TYR A 10 -0.80 22.27 -9.92
C TYR A 10 -1.31 22.80 -8.57
N LEU A 11 -2.57 22.56 -8.22
CA LEU A 11 -3.15 22.97 -6.94
C LEU A 11 -2.41 22.35 -5.74
N ILE A 12 -2.10 21.05 -5.81
CA ILE A 12 -1.27 20.37 -4.80
C ILE A 12 0.08 21.07 -4.67
N GLN A 13 0.77 21.28 -5.79
CA GLN A 13 2.09 21.89 -5.80
C GLN A 13 2.09 23.33 -5.26
N VAL A 14 1.12 24.15 -5.66
CA VAL A 14 1.00 25.55 -5.21
C VAL A 14 0.71 25.62 -3.72
N TRP A 15 -0.23 24.80 -3.22
CA TRP A 15 -0.55 24.79 -1.80
C TRP A 15 0.68 24.44 -0.95
N LEU A 16 1.44 23.41 -1.35
CA LEU A 16 2.68 23.01 -0.66
C LEU A 16 3.74 24.10 -0.73
N ARG A 17 3.90 24.75 -1.90
CA ARG A 17 4.88 25.82 -2.10
C ARG A 17 4.58 27.04 -1.21
N ILE A 18 3.32 27.48 -1.13
CA ILE A 18 2.91 28.63 -0.30
C ILE A 18 3.15 28.34 1.19
N ASN A 19 2.92 27.09 1.61
CA ASN A 19 3.15 26.64 2.98
C ASN A 19 4.61 26.26 3.28
N ARG A 20 5.55 26.51 2.36
CA ARG A 20 6.99 26.20 2.50
C ARG A 20 7.28 24.72 2.79
N LEU A 21 6.45 23.82 2.28
CA LEU A 21 6.62 22.37 2.36
C LEU A 21 7.28 21.83 1.09
N PRO A 22 7.83 20.60 1.08
CA PRO A 22 8.30 19.96 -0.16
C PRO A 22 7.20 19.95 -1.22
N TYR A 23 7.51 20.40 -2.44
CA TYR A 23 6.51 20.61 -3.51
C TYR A 23 6.92 20.02 -4.87
N LYS A 24 8.08 19.34 -4.94
CA LYS A 24 8.55 18.69 -6.17
C LYS A 24 7.80 17.36 -6.36
N ILE A 25 6.80 17.37 -7.21
CA ILE A 25 6.01 16.19 -7.56
C ILE A 25 6.87 15.26 -8.42
N LEU A 26 7.04 14.02 -7.96
CA LEU A 26 7.51 12.90 -8.77
C LEU A 26 6.29 12.12 -9.25
N VAL A 27 6.13 12.01 -10.56
CA VAL A 27 5.05 11.24 -11.19
C VAL A 27 5.56 9.84 -11.47
N ASN A 28 5.10 8.86 -10.69
CA ASN A 28 5.47 7.46 -10.85
C ASN A 28 4.75 6.84 -12.05
N SER A 29 3.49 7.22 -12.28
CA SER A 29 2.74 6.79 -13.46
C SER A 29 1.66 7.80 -13.85
N GLY A 30 1.33 7.83 -15.14
CA GLY A 30 0.30 8.71 -15.72
C GLY A 30 -0.61 7.92 -16.65
N TYR A 31 -0.64 8.25 -17.94
CA TYR A 31 -1.35 7.41 -18.91
C TYR A 31 -0.76 5.98 -18.95
N ARG A 32 -1.64 4.98 -19.03
CA ARG A 32 -1.27 3.56 -19.26
C ARG A 32 -1.99 3.05 -20.49
N THR A 33 -1.33 2.22 -21.29
CA THR A 33 -2.04 1.49 -22.36
C THR A 33 -2.95 0.41 -21.75
N PRO A 34 -4.07 0.04 -22.40
CA PRO A 34 -4.92 -1.05 -21.94
C PRO A 34 -4.15 -2.36 -21.70
N GLN A 35 -3.21 -2.69 -22.58
CA GLN A 35 -2.38 -3.89 -22.53
C GLN A 35 -1.40 -3.87 -21.34
N HIS A 36 -0.84 -2.71 -20.99
CA HIS A 36 -0.01 -2.59 -19.80
C HIS A 36 -0.87 -2.66 -18.53
N ASN A 37 -2.02 -1.96 -18.51
CA ASN A 37 -2.92 -1.95 -17.36
C ASN A 37 -3.44 -3.35 -17.03
N SER A 38 -3.74 -4.18 -18.03
CA SER A 38 -4.22 -5.56 -17.81
C SER A 38 -3.18 -6.51 -17.21
N LYS A 39 -1.89 -6.17 -17.29
CA LYS A 39 -0.78 -6.97 -16.72
C LYS A 39 -0.45 -6.58 -15.28
N LEU A 40 -0.98 -5.45 -14.79
CA LEU A 40 -0.72 -4.99 -13.44
C LEU A 40 -1.68 -5.64 -12.45
N GLU A 41 -1.11 -6.29 -11.44
CA GLU A 41 -1.87 -6.84 -10.33
C GLU A 41 -2.65 -5.73 -9.58
N GLY A 42 -3.94 -5.99 -9.33
CA GLY A 42 -4.83 -5.05 -8.66
C GLY A 42 -5.27 -3.84 -9.49
N ALA A 43 -4.88 -3.75 -10.76
CA ALA A 43 -5.34 -2.67 -11.64
C ALA A 43 -6.82 -2.86 -12.00
N ALA A 44 -7.63 -1.81 -11.80
CA ALA A 44 -9.03 -1.83 -12.17
C ALA A 44 -9.19 -1.93 -13.71
N LYS A 45 -10.15 -2.75 -14.17
CA LYS A 45 -10.50 -2.87 -15.60
C LYS A 45 -10.90 -1.52 -16.22
N GLN A 46 -11.51 -0.64 -15.43
CA GLN A 46 -11.90 0.73 -15.83
C GLN A 46 -11.02 1.81 -15.18
N SER A 47 -9.71 1.54 -15.09
CA SER A 47 -8.73 2.48 -14.55
C SER A 47 -8.79 3.85 -15.23
N LEU A 48 -8.67 4.95 -14.48
CA LEU A 48 -8.61 6.28 -15.08
C LEU A 48 -7.24 6.60 -15.69
N HIS A 49 -6.22 5.78 -15.43
CA HIS A 49 -4.94 5.85 -16.13
C HIS A 49 -5.09 5.59 -17.63
N ILE A 50 -5.95 4.65 -18.05
CA ILE A 50 -6.18 4.35 -19.49
C ILE A 50 -6.95 5.48 -20.21
N LYS A 51 -7.46 6.47 -19.47
CA LYS A 51 -8.08 7.68 -20.02
C LYS A 51 -7.20 8.92 -19.86
N ALA A 52 -5.96 8.75 -19.39
CA ALA A 52 -5.04 9.84 -19.02
C ALA A 52 -5.67 10.85 -18.03
N MET A 53 -6.52 10.36 -17.13
CA MET A 53 -7.28 11.10 -16.12
C MET A 53 -6.82 10.78 -14.68
N ALA A 54 -5.74 10.01 -14.53
CA ALA A 54 -5.15 9.70 -13.24
C ALA A 54 -3.62 9.74 -13.28
N ALA A 55 -3.01 9.96 -12.12
CA ALA A 55 -1.59 9.88 -11.89
C ALA A 55 -1.30 9.24 -10.53
N ASP A 56 -0.21 8.46 -10.47
CA ASP A 56 0.38 8.03 -9.22
C ASP A 56 1.56 8.95 -8.91
N ILE A 57 1.54 9.59 -7.75
CA ILE A 57 2.49 10.63 -7.39
C ILE A 57 3.08 10.44 -6.00
N ARG A 58 4.30 10.93 -5.82
CA ARG A 58 4.92 11.10 -4.51
C ARG A 58 5.71 12.40 -4.45
N ILE A 59 5.95 12.89 -3.25
CA ILE A 59 6.79 14.06 -3.01
C ILE A 59 7.81 13.68 -1.93
N PRO A 60 9.11 13.61 -2.25
CA PRO A 60 10.14 13.33 -1.24
C PRO A 60 10.03 14.31 -0.06
N GLY A 61 10.03 13.77 1.16
CA GLY A 61 9.84 14.54 2.39
C GLY A 61 8.37 14.73 2.82
N LEU A 62 7.40 14.15 2.11
CA LEU A 62 6.00 14.05 2.55
C LEU A 62 5.58 12.59 2.66
N SER A 63 4.92 12.24 3.76
CA SER A 63 4.31 10.92 3.92
C SER A 63 3.13 10.75 2.96
N VAL A 64 2.85 9.49 2.59
CA VAL A 64 1.68 9.11 1.79
C VAL A 64 0.40 9.64 2.45
N ASP A 65 0.33 9.59 3.78
CA ASP A 65 -0.82 10.07 4.54
C ASP A 65 -1.03 11.58 4.42
N ASN A 66 0.04 12.37 4.58
CA ASN A 66 -0.06 13.83 4.50
C ASN A 66 -0.39 14.28 3.08
N LEU A 67 0.25 13.69 2.06
CA LEU A 67 -0.01 14.02 0.67
C LEU A 67 -1.44 13.62 0.26
N GLY A 68 -1.90 12.44 0.67
CA GLY A 68 -3.26 11.99 0.38
C GLY A 68 -4.34 12.77 1.13
N LYS A 69 -4.09 13.20 2.38
CA LYS A 69 -5.00 14.10 3.11
C LYS A 69 -5.12 15.46 2.41
N LEU A 70 -4.02 16.01 1.90
CA LEU A 70 -4.05 17.23 1.10
C LEU A 70 -4.88 17.04 -0.19
N ALA A 71 -4.63 15.96 -0.94
CA ALA A 71 -5.39 15.67 -2.16
C ALA A 71 -6.90 15.50 -1.89
N GLN A 72 -7.28 14.85 -0.79
CA GLN A 72 -8.66 14.76 -0.35
C GLN A 72 -9.26 16.12 0.00
N ALA A 73 -8.52 16.99 0.68
CA ALA A 73 -8.98 18.32 1.07
C ALA A 73 -9.25 19.23 -0.15
N ILE A 74 -8.51 19.04 -1.26
CA ILE A 74 -8.80 19.70 -2.53
C ILE A 74 -10.14 19.23 -3.12
N GLY A 75 -10.54 17.99 -2.85
CA GLY A 75 -11.88 17.47 -3.17
C GLY A 75 -12.12 17.20 -4.66
N VAL A 76 -11.07 17.09 -5.47
CA VAL A 76 -11.18 16.77 -6.90
C VAL A 76 -10.91 15.29 -7.13
N GLY A 77 -11.97 14.56 -7.49
CA GLY A 77 -11.92 13.16 -7.91
C GLY A 77 -11.37 12.18 -6.87
N GLY A 78 -10.83 11.05 -7.33
CA GLY A 78 -10.45 9.94 -6.47
C GLY A 78 -9.05 10.07 -5.86
N VAL A 79 -8.90 9.61 -4.62
CA VAL A 79 -7.60 9.53 -3.91
C VAL A 79 -7.37 8.12 -3.37
N GLY A 80 -6.29 7.48 -3.80
CA GLY A 80 -5.87 6.15 -3.35
C GLY A 80 -4.58 6.18 -2.54
N PHE A 81 -4.56 5.51 -1.38
CA PHE A 81 -3.37 5.41 -0.52
C PHE A 81 -2.63 4.09 -0.75
N TYR A 82 -1.34 4.18 -1.08
CA TYR A 82 -0.44 3.04 -1.27
C TYR A 82 0.81 3.17 -0.37
N PRO A 83 0.66 3.04 0.96
CA PRO A 83 1.76 3.27 1.92
C PRO A 83 2.97 2.36 1.65
N THR A 84 2.74 1.07 1.44
CA THR A 84 3.80 0.09 1.12
C THR A 84 4.53 0.38 -0.19
N LYS A 85 3.87 1.06 -1.15
CA LYS A 85 4.47 1.45 -2.44
C LYS A 85 5.01 2.89 -2.44
N GLY A 86 4.80 3.65 -1.36
CA GLY A 86 5.33 5.00 -1.18
C GLY A 86 4.73 6.07 -2.11
N PHE A 87 3.49 5.92 -2.57
CA PHE A 87 2.81 6.90 -3.42
C PHE A 87 1.32 7.03 -3.10
N ILE A 88 0.68 8.09 -3.60
CA ILE A 88 -0.77 8.20 -3.69
C ILE A 88 -1.21 8.12 -5.15
N HIS A 89 -2.41 7.61 -5.37
CA HIS A 89 -3.14 7.76 -6.62
C HIS A 89 -4.04 8.98 -6.55
N VAL A 90 -4.08 9.78 -7.61
CA VAL A 90 -5.05 10.87 -7.79
C VAL A 90 -5.71 10.78 -9.16
N ASP A 91 -7.01 11.04 -9.23
CA ASP A 91 -7.76 11.08 -10.49
C ASP A 91 -8.81 12.19 -10.51
N VAL A 92 -9.34 12.51 -11.70
CA VAL A 92 -10.38 13.54 -11.90
C VAL A 92 -11.76 12.95 -12.20
N GLY A 93 -12.04 11.75 -11.67
CA GLY A 93 -13.34 11.07 -11.75
C GLY A 93 -14.27 11.41 -10.60
N LYS A 94 -15.03 10.42 -10.11
CA LYS A 94 -15.90 10.58 -8.93
C LYS A 94 -15.05 10.73 -7.66
N VAL A 95 -15.47 11.64 -6.78
CA VAL A 95 -14.88 11.80 -5.44
C VAL A 95 -15.05 10.50 -4.66
N ARG A 96 -13.92 9.91 -4.29
CA ARG A 96 -13.86 8.66 -3.51
C ARG A 96 -12.47 8.49 -2.92
N THR A 97 -12.38 7.74 -1.85
CA THR A 97 -11.10 7.45 -1.20
C THR A 97 -10.99 5.97 -0.91
N TRP A 98 -9.80 5.41 -1.13
CA TRP A 98 -9.49 4.02 -0.78
C TRP A 98 -8.07 3.91 -0.25
N ARG A 99 -7.82 2.89 0.57
CA ARG A 99 -6.49 2.55 1.07
C ARG A 99 -6.22 1.09 0.78
N VAL A 100 -5.09 0.80 0.15
CA VAL A 100 -4.63 -0.59 0.04
C VAL A 100 -4.06 -1.00 1.39
N ALA A 101 -4.43 -2.19 1.85
CA ALA A 101 -3.96 -2.74 3.12
C ALA A 101 -2.43 -2.71 3.17
N GLU A 102 -1.91 -2.36 4.35
CA GLU A 102 -0.50 -2.56 4.64
C GLU A 102 -0.28 -4.07 4.65
N SER A 103 0.65 -4.54 3.81
CA SER A 103 1.20 -5.87 3.97
C SER A 103 2.07 -5.81 5.22
N THR A 104 1.48 -5.90 6.41
CA THR A 104 2.21 -6.45 7.54
C THR A 104 2.53 -7.87 7.12
N VAL A 105 3.72 -8.07 6.56
CA VAL A 105 4.41 -9.32 6.84
C VAL A 105 4.49 -9.30 8.37
N LEU A 106 3.59 -10.06 9.00
CA LEU A 106 3.85 -10.53 10.35
C LEU A 106 5.13 -11.34 10.16
N GLU A 107 6.29 -10.73 10.42
CA GLU A 107 7.48 -11.52 10.73
C GLU A 107 6.98 -12.48 11.82
N PRO A 108 6.93 -13.80 11.57
CA PRO A 108 6.54 -14.72 12.61
C PRO A 108 7.45 -14.40 13.78
N GLU A 109 6.85 -14.11 14.93
CA GLU A 109 7.65 -13.86 16.12
C GLU A 109 8.64 -15.03 16.26
N HIS A 110 9.91 -14.75 16.61
CA HIS A 110 10.98 -15.75 16.57
C HIS A 110 10.59 -17.10 17.23
N TRP A 111 9.73 -17.05 18.25
CA TRP A 111 9.20 -18.23 18.93
C TRP A 111 8.38 -19.17 18.02
N ILE A 112 7.68 -18.66 17.01
CA ILE A 112 6.93 -19.49 16.04
C ILE A 112 7.89 -20.24 15.12
N VAL A 113 9.03 -19.62 14.78
CA VAL A 113 10.06 -20.24 13.95
C VAL A 113 10.78 -21.33 14.73
N GLU A 114 11.04 -21.11 16.03
CA GLU A 114 11.56 -22.15 16.93
C GLU A 114 10.56 -23.30 17.14
N LEU A 115 9.27 -23.03 17.29
CA LEU A 115 8.24 -24.06 17.52
C LEU A 115 7.96 -24.96 16.29
N LEU A 116 8.41 -24.55 15.10
CA LEU A 116 8.18 -25.24 13.84
C LEU A 116 9.48 -25.80 13.23
N ASP A 117 10.62 -25.67 13.93
CA ASP A 117 11.88 -26.28 13.55
C ASP A 117 11.96 -27.71 14.14
N PRO A 118 11.84 -28.76 13.31
CA PRO A 118 11.87 -30.15 13.78
C PRO A 118 13.20 -30.56 14.43
N SER A 119 14.25 -29.72 14.31
CA SER A 119 15.56 -29.99 14.89
C SER A 119 15.71 -29.56 16.35
N THR A 120 14.77 -28.77 16.89
CA THR A 120 14.78 -28.31 18.30
C THR A 120 13.82 -29.08 19.22
N ASP A 121 12.90 -29.87 18.67
CA ASP A 121 11.81 -30.54 19.41
C ASP A 121 12.24 -31.72 20.31
N ALA A 122 13.45 -32.26 20.16
CA ALA A 122 13.84 -33.46 20.89
C ALA A 122 14.16 -33.23 22.38
N GLN A 123 14.50 -32.00 22.78
CA GLN A 123 14.98 -31.72 24.14
C GLN A 123 13.98 -30.95 25.00
N TRP A 124 12.99 -30.29 24.39
CA TRP A 124 12.00 -29.47 25.09
C TRP A 124 10.81 -30.29 25.61
N LEU A 125 10.34 -31.28 24.84
CA LEU A 125 9.24 -32.18 25.24
C LEU A 125 9.58 -33.06 26.46
N ALA A 126 10.86 -33.38 26.67
CA ALA A 126 11.32 -34.19 27.81
C ALA A 126 11.23 -33.47 29.16
N ASN A 127 11.16 -32.14 29.18
CA ASN A 127 11.20 -31.34 30.42
C ASN A 127 9.81 -30.91 30.94
N LEU A 128 8.73 -31.19 30.20
CA LEU A 128 7.38 -30.70 30.53
C LEU A 128 6.42 -31.74 31.10
N ALA A 129 6.79 -33.03 31.12
CA ALA A 129 5.98 -34.07 31.76
C ALA A 129 6.85 -35.27 32.16
N PRO A 130 7.38 -35.32 33.40
CA PRO A 130 8.12 -36.49 33.88
C PRO A 130 7.22 -37.72 34.09
N ASP A 131 5.90 -37.52 34.29
CA ASP A 131 5.02 -38.53 34.91
C ASP A 131 3.69 -38.77 34.16
N TRP A 132 3.68 -38.80 32.82
CA TRP A 132 2.46 -39.19 32.09
C TRP A 132 2.36 -40.73 32.00
N PRO A 133 1.29 -41.37 32.48
CA PRO A 133 1.16 -42.82 32.43
C PRO A 133 0.97 -43.28 30.98
N GLU A 134 1.66 -44.38 30.63
CA GLU A 134 1.60 -45.04 29.33
C GLU A 134 0.14 -45.25 28.90
N LEU A 135 -0.27 -44.56 27.84
CA LEU A 135 -1.45 -44.94 27.08
C LEU A 135 -1.03 -46.12 26.20
N GLU A 136 -1.24 -47.33 26.71
CA GLU A 136 -1.36 -48.52 25.87
C GLU A 136 -2.38 -48.22 24.77
N MET A 137 -1.87 -48.19 23.54
CA MET A 137 -2.67 -48.06 22.33
C MET A 137 -3.59 -49.27 22.20
N LEU A 138 -4.89 -49.00 22.05
CA LEU A 138 -5.77 -49.88 21.29
C LEU A 138 -5.29 -49.91 19.83
N ALA A 139 -4.45 -50.91 19.53
CA ALA A 139 -4.31 -51.56 18.23
C ALA A 139 -3.73 -52.96 18.43
#